data_AF-A0A3A4UCQ4-F1
#
_entry.id   AF-A0A3A4UCQ4-F1
#
_cell.length_a   1.000
_cell.length_b   1.000
_cell.length_c   1.000
_cell.angle_alpha   90.00
_cell.angle_beta   90.00
_cell.angle_gamma   90.00
#
_symmetry.space_group_name_H-M   'P 1'
#
loop_
_entity.id
_entity.type
_entity.pdbx_description
1 polymer ?
#
loop_
_entity_poly.entity_id
_entity_poly.type
_entity_poly.pdbx_seq_one_letter_code
_entity_poly.pdbx_strand_id
1 'polypeptide(L)'
;MKERPKKVLGIVTSLRPGGNSEMLARVALRAASRRGAQTDMVFLRDLKIEFCDGCLACVFKTGTCHRQDDVHWLYETARAYDGLILSSPTYMLGAPAQVKALVDRSVGEMVSGAGRPAIPVGTIAVAGIAGWDYFVRPALRQLGLVFGGRLVGDVMAFAPGPAESLLDSRLVNDAEELGVAVLEDRVLEPPEGVCPVCHLPTRPPGTVAPGAAAEDLPGHSAGPCPFCLHDPRNPDTPHRFTPHSLGHFMADWMLPTRDRFLARKAEVKAAAASLLETEVGRRRPEPGLREESDGREEPGRTGRRVPVGGR
;
A
#
# COMPACT_ATOMS: atom_id res chain seq x y z
N MET A 1 -9.24 -5.66 -37.48
CA MET A 1 -9.53 -6.39 -36.21
C MET A 1 -9.95 -5.35 -35.19
N LYS A 2 -11.08 -5.50 -34.48
CA LYS A 2 -11.43 -4.58 -33.39
C LYS A 2 -10.44 -4.79 -32.25
N GLU A 3 -9.79 -3.72 -31.81
CA GLU A 3 -8.87 -3.75 -30.69
C GLU A 3 -9.62 -4.18 -29.42
N ARG A 4 -9.05 -5.10 -28.63
CA ARG A 4 -9.67 -5.54 -27.38
C ARG A 4 -9.66 -4.37 -26.38
N PRO A 5 -10.70 -4.19 -25.55
CA PRO A 5 -10.69 -3.13 -24.56
C PRO A 5 -9.50 -3.32 -23.60
N LYS A 6 -8.77 -2.23 -23.34
CA LYS A 6 -7.71 -2.22 -22.32
C LYS A 6 -8.32 -2.51 -20.95
N LYS A 7 -7.56 -3.20 -20.10
CA LYS A 7 -7.99 -3.59 -18.76
C LYS A 7 -7.11 -2.93 -17.70
N VAL A 8 -7.72 -2.30 -16.68
CA VAL A 8 -7.00 -1.72 -15.53
C VAL A 8 -7.47 -2.38 -14.23
N LEU A 9 -6.52 -2.81 -13.40
CA LEU A 9 -6.80 -3.46 -12.11
C LEU A 9 -6.46 -2.54 -10.94
N GLY A 10 -7.41 -2.30 -10.05
CA GLY A 10 -7.13 -1.73 -8.73
C GLY A 10 -6.76 -2.81 -7.72
N ILE A 11 -5.66 -2.63 -6.99
CA ILE A 11 -5.29 -3.47 -5.84
C ILE A 11 -5.33 -2.60 -4.59
N VAL A 12 -6.28 -2.88 -3.70
CA VAL A 12 -6.48 -2.13 -2.46
C VAL A 12 -5.90 -2.89 -1.29
N THR A 13 -4.88 -2.32 -0.66
CA THR A 13 -4.18 -2.94 0.48
C THR A 13 -4.86 -2.69 1.83
N SER A 14 -5.81 -1.75 1.87
CA SER A 14 -6.63 -1.50 3.06
C SER A 14 -7.50 -2.69 3.39
N LEU A 15 -7.40 -3.16 4.64
CA LEU A 15 -8.31 -4.15 5.17
C LEU A 15 -9.70 -3.58 5.50
N ARG A 16 -9.78 -2.26 5.67
CA ARG A 16 -11.02 -1.56 5.98
C ARG A 16 -11.81 -1.27 4.71
N PRO A 17 -13.06 -1.76 4.58
CA PRO A 17 -13.92 -1.39 3.46
C PRO A 17 -14.31 0.09 3.53
N GLY A 18 -14.40 0.74 2.37
CA GLY A 18 -14.86 2.13 2.30
C GLY A 18 -13.89 3.17 2.87
N GLY A 19 -12.61 2.84 3.02
CA GLY A 19 -11.57 3.79 3.42
C GLY A 19 -11.12 4.71 2.27
N ASN A 20 -10.31 5.72 2.59
CA ASN A 20 -9.82 6.70 1.60
C ASN A 20 -9.07 6.05 0.42
N SER A 21 -8.18 5.09 0.69
CA SER A 21 -7.43 4.41 -0.37
C SER A 21 -8.33 3.63 -1.33
N GLU A 22 -9.36 2.95 -0.82
CA GLU A 22 -10.36 2.29 -1.66
C GLU A 22 -11.14 3.30 -2.50
N MET A 23 -11.59 4.40 -1.89
CA MET A 23 -12.41 5.40 -2.57
C MET A 23 -11.64 6.12 -3.68
N LEU A 24 -10.39 6.54 -3.43
CA LEU A 24 -9.54 7.16 -4.44
C LEU A 24 -9.18 6.16 -5.56
N ALA A 25 -8.95 4.88 -5.24
CA ALA A 25 -8.76 3.86 -6.27
C ALA A 25 -10.00 3.71 -7.17
N ARG A 26 -11.21 3.76 -6.61
CA ARG A 26 -12.46 3.76 -7.40
C ARG A 26 -12.58 4.99 -8.28
N VAL A 27 -12.18 6.17 -7.79
CA VAL A 27 -12.15 7.40 -8.59
C VAL A 27 -11.24 7.22 -9.82
N ALA A 28 -10.02 6.73 -9.61
CA ALA A 28 -9.06 6.47 -10.69
C ALA A 28 -9.61 5.46 -11.71
N LEU A 29 -10.13 4.32 -11.25
CA LEU A 29 -10.69 3.29 -12.13
C LEU A 29 -11.92 3.80 -12.89
N ARG A 30 -12.80 4.57 -12.25
CA ARG A 30 -13.96 5.17 -12.93
C ARG A 30 -13.52 6.12 -14.04
N ALA A 31 -12.45 6.90 -13.85
CA ALA A 31 -11.90 7.76 -14.89
C ALA A 31 -11.37 6.95 -16.09
N ALA A 32 -10.65 5.85 -15.83
CA ALA A 32 -10.21 4.93 -16.89
C ALA A 32 -11.41 4.26 -17.62
N SER A 33 -12.43 3.84 -16.87
CA SER A 33 -13.64 3.20 -17.42
C SER A 33 -14.42 4.15 -18.33
N ARG A 34 -14.54 5.44 -17.98
CA ARG A 34 -15.14 6.48 -18.85
C ARG A 34 -14.41 6.66 -20.18
N ARG A 35 -13.14 6.23 -20.28
CA ARG A 35 -12.35 6.21 -21.52
C ARG A 35 -12.36 4.84 -22.22
N GLY A 36 -13.27 3.94 -21.84
CA GLY A 36 -13.48 2.66 -22.50
C GLY A 36 -12.68 1.49 -21.94
N ALA A 37 -11.99 1.67 -20.81
CA ALA A 37 -11.30 0.58 -20.15
C ALA A 37 -12.28 -0.36 -19.42
N GLN A 38 -12.00 -1.66 -19.46
CA GLN A 38 -12.57 -2.58 -18.48
C GLN A 38 -11.81 -2.39 -17.16
N THR A 39 -12.53 -2.21 -16.06
CA THR A 39 -11.91 -2.00 -14.75
C THR A 39 -12.39 -3.00 -13.71
N ASP A 40 -11.43 -3.55 -12.98
CA ASP A 40 -11.66 -4.52 -11.93
C ASP A 40 -10.89 -4.12 -10.66
N MET A 41 -11.23 -4.72 -9.52
CA MET A 41 -10.58 -4.52 -8.23
C MET A 41 -10.33 -5.83 -7.50
N VAL A 42 -9.20 -5.89 -6.81
CA VAL A 42 -8.86 -6.87 -5.77
C VAL A 42 -8.69 -6.15 -4.44
N PHE A 43 -9.21 -6.73 -3.38
CA PHE A 43 -9.01 -6.24 -2.02
C PHE A 43 -8.18 -7.24 -1.22
N LEU A 44 -7.09 -6.81 -0.59
CA LEU A 44 -6.25 -7.73 0.20
C LEU A 44 -6.99 -8.33 1.41
N ARG A 45 -8.07 -7.71 1.89
CA ARG A 45 -8.96 -8.30 2.91
C ARG A 45 -9.69 -9.57 2.45
N ASP A 46 -9.75 -9.81 1.15
CA ASP A 46 -10.37 -11.01 0.58
C ASP A 46 -9.36 -12.14 0.38
N LEU A 47 -8.07 -11.89 0.66
CA LEU A 47 -6.97 -12.81 0.36
C LEU A 47 -6.34 -13.36 1.64
N LYS A 48 -5.95 -14.63 1.60
CA LYS A 48 -5.01 -15.25 2.53
C LYS A 48 -3.59 -14.99 2.02
N ILE A 49 -2.79 -14.28 2.80
CA ILE A 49 -1.39 -13.98 2.49
C ILE A 49 -0.54 -14.44 3.67
N GLU A 50 0.33 -15.42 3.43
CA GLU A 50 1.28 -15.91 4.42
C GLU A 50 2.63 -15.17 4.30
N PHE A 51 3.44 -15.27 5.35
CA PHE A 51 4.79 -14.70 5.33
C PHE A 51 5.77 -15.58 4.55
N CYS A 52 6.77 -14.93 3.96
CA CYS A 52 7.89 -15.63 3.38
C CYS A 52 8.74 -16.25 4.51
N ASP A 53 9.13 -17.51 4.35
CA ASP A 53 10.03 -18.22 5.27
C ASP A 53 11.49 -18.21 4.81
N GLY A 54 11.78 -17.58 3.67
CA GLY A 54 13.14 -17.46 3.14
C GLY A 54 13.77 -18.79 2.70
N CYS A 55 12.97 -19.84 2.45
CA CYS A 55 13.50 -21.18 2.11
C CYS A 55 14.19 -21.28 0.74
N LEU A 56 13.98 -20.30 -0.14
CA LEU A 56 14.53 -20.23 -1.51
C LEU A 56 14.15 -21.41 -2.44
N ALA A 57 13.15 -22.23 -2.08
CA ALA A 57 12.69 -23.34 -2.91
C ALA A 57 12.20 -22.88 -4.31
N CYS A 58 11.55 -21.72 -4.38
CA CYS A 58 11.11 -21.11 -5.63
C CYS A 58 12.27 -20.70 -6.56
N VAL A 59 13.47 -20.49 -6.02
CA VAL A 59 14.66 -20.12 -6.80
C VAL A 59 15.46 -21.38 -7.19
N PHE A 60 15.67 -22.29 -6.25
CA PHE A 60 16.63 -23.40 -6.43
C PHE A 60 16.02 -24.73 -6.84
N LYS A 61 14.69 -24.90 -6.74
CA LYS A 61 14.06 -26.22 -6.90
C LYS A 61 12.89 -26.21 -7.87
N THR A 62 11.85 -25.45 -7.55
CA THR A 62 10.52 -25.63 -8.17
C THR A 62 10.14 -24.54 -9.15
N GLY A 63 10.84 -23.39 -9.15
CA GLY A 63 10.46 -22.21 -9.94
C GLY A 63 9.19 -21.50 -9.45
N THR A 64 8.54 -22.03 -8.42
CA THR A 64 7.26 -21.56 -7.84
C THR A 64 7.30 -21.68 -6.33
N CYS A 65 6.49 -20.91 -5.61
CA CYS A 65 6.49 -20.97 -4.15
C CYS A 65 5.67 -22.15 -3.60
N HIS A 66 6.09 -22.72 -2.47
CA HIS A 66 5.43 -23.87 -1.83
C HIS A 66 4.19 -23.52 -1.01
N ARG A 67 4.01 -22.24 -0.60
CA ARG A 67 2.83 -21.86 0.19
C ARG A 67 1.57 -21.91 -0.67
N GLN A 68 0.54 -22.52 -0.12
CA GLN A 68 -0.80 -22.57 -0.68
C GLN A 68 -1.63 -21.39 -0.15
N ASP A 69 -1.27 -20.20 -0.61
CA ASP A 69 -1.95 -18.95 -0.29
C ASP A 69 -2.32 -18.18 -1.58
N ASP A 70 -3.00 -17.05 -1.44
CA ASP A 70 -3.58 -16.33 -2.59
C ASP A 70 -2.56 -15.41 -3.30
N VAL A 71 -1.27 -15.47 -2.92
CA VAL A 71 -0.22 -14.62 -3.51
C VAL A 71 -0.04 -14.95 -4.99
N HIS A 72 0.12 -16.22 -5.34
CA HIS A 72 0.32 -16.62 -6.73
C HIS A 72 -0.86 -16.18 -7.62
N TRP A 73 -2.09 -16.43 -7.14
CA TRP A 73 -3.30 -15.98 -7.81
C TRP A 73 -3.34 -14.46 -8.03
N LEU A 74 -2.91 -13.67 -7.05
CA LEU A 74 -2.88 -12.22 -7.17
C LEU A 74 -1.90 -11.75 -8.26
N TYR A 75 -0.70 -12.32 -8.31
CA TYR A 75 0.30 -11.98 -9.33
C TYR A 75 -0.15 -12.41 -10.72
N GLU A 76 -0.69 -13.61 -10.90
CA GLU A 76 -1.28 -14.05 -12.17
C GLU A 76 -2.47 -13.19 -12.60
N THR A 77 -3.31 -12.79 -11.64
CA THR A 77 -4.42 -11.88 -11.91
C THR A 77 -3.89 -10.53 -12.39
N ALA A 78 -2.93 -9.91 -11.69
CA ALA A 78 -2.34 -8.63 -12.09
C ALA A 78 -1.69 -8.70 -13.48
N ARG A 79 -1.00 -9.80 -13.78
CA ARG A 79 -0.36 -10.10 -15.07
C ARG A 79 -1.29 -10.17 -16.27
N ALA A 80 -2.61 -10.30 -16.05
CA ALA A 80 -3.64 -10.36 -17.08
C ALA A 80 -4.32 -9.00 -17.37
N TYR A 81 -3.79 -7.91 -16.79
CA TYR A 81 -4.24 -6.53 -17.02
C TYR A 81 -3.16 -5.71 -17.70
N ASP A 82 -3.58 -4.64 -18.36
CA ASP A 82 -2.71 -3.77 -19.14
C ASP A 82 -2.20 -2.58 -18.30
N GLY A 83 -2.71 -2.39 -17.08
CA GLY A 83 -2.24 -1.38 -16.12
C GLY A 83 -2.78 -1.62 -14.71
N LEU A 84 -2.08 -1.11 -13.69
CA LEU A 84 -2.43 -1.28 -12.28
C LEU A 84 -2.62 0.07 -11.56
N ILE A 85 -3.57 0.11 -10.63
CA ILE A 85 -3.69 1.14 -9.60
C ILE A 85 -3.48 0.47 -8.25
N LEU A 86 -2.37 0.78 -7.57
CA LEU A 86 -2.11 0.30 -6.21
C LEU A 86 -2.52 1.35 -5.22
N SER A 87 -3.28 0.99 -4.19
CA SER A 87 -3.70 1.94 -3.15
C SER A 87 -3.47 1.42 -1.75
N SER A 88 -2.93 2.27 -0.87
CA SER A 88 -2.61 1.89 0.50
C SER A 88 -2.95 2.96 1.53
N PRO A 89 -3.55 2.58 2.68
CA PRO A 89 -3.55 3.45 3.84
C PRO A 89 -2.14 3.47 4.46
N THR A 90 -1.92 4.40 5.37
CA THR A 90 -0.72 4.46 6.21
C THR A 90 -1.03 4.01 7.63
N TYR A 91 -0.34 2.97 8.09
CA TYR A 91 -0.33 2.49 9.47
C TYR A 91 1.07 2.67 10.06
N MET A 92 1.20 3.46 11.12
CA MET A 92 2.47 3.73 11.80
C MET A 92 3.60 4.10 10.84
N LEU A 93 3.42 5.17 10.06
CA LEU A 93 4.34 5.66 9.03
C LEU A 93 4.49 4.78 7.78
N GLY A 94 4.06 3.52 7.80
CA GLY A 94 4.24 2.58 6.70
C GLY A 94 2.95 2.09 6.06
N ALA A 95 3.08 1.24 5.05
CA ALA A 95 1.96 0.49 4.50
C ALA A 95 1.54 -0.65 5.47
N PRO A 96 0.32 -1.22 5.33
CA PRO A 96 -0.06 -2.42 6.07
C PRO A 96 0.93 -3.57 5.87
N ALA A 97 1.10 -4.42 6.89
CA ALA A 97 2.07 -5.53 6.86
C ALA A 97 1.91 -6.46 5.64
N GLN A 98 0.69 -6.60 5.12
CA GLN A 98 0.36 -7.38 3.92
C GLN A 98 1.14 -6.88 2.68
N VAL A 99 1.40 -5.58 2.57
CA VAL A 99 2.22 -5.02 1.49
C VAL A 99 3.64 -5.57 1.56
N LYS A 100 4.25 -5.59 2.75
CA LYS A 100 5.58 -6.15 2.95
C LYS A 100 5.59 -7.67 2.73
N ALA A 101 4.54 -8.37 3.17
CA ALA A 101 4.39 -9.79 2.90
C ALA A 101 4.37 -10.08 1.38
N LEU A 102 3.60 -9.33 0.58
CA LEU A 102 3.61 -9.47 -0.88
C LEU A 102 5.00 -9.19 -1.48
N VAL A 103 5.67 -8.13 -1.03
CA VAL A 103 7.04 -7.82 -1.47
C VAL A 103 8.01 -8.97 -1.14
N ASP A 104 7.97 -9.51 0.07
CA ASP A 104 8.87 -10.61 0.48
C ASP A 104 8.61 -11.92 -0.27
N ARG A 105 7.37 -12.11 -0.73
CA ARG A 105 6.94 -13.29 -1.49
C ARG A 105 7.20 -13.15 -3.00
N SER A 106 7.58 -11.96 -3.47
CA SER A 106 7.71 -11.63 -4.90
C SER A 106 8.85 -12.34 -5.63
N VAL A 107 9.86 -12.85 -4.93
CA VAL A 107 11.04 -13.47 -5.58
C VAL A 107 10.65 -14.63 -6.49
N GLY A 108 9.77 -15.53 -6.03
CA GLY A 108 9.29 -16.63 -6.86
C GLY A 108 8.53 -16.14 -8.09
N GLU A 109 7.72 -15.09 -7.90
CA GLU A 109 6.93 -14.47 -8.96
C GLU A 109 7.81 -13.73 -9.99
N MET A 110 8.91 -13.11 -9.57
CA MET A 110 9.87 -12.51 -10.50
C MET A 110 10.52 -13.56 -11.40
N VAL A 111 10.85 -14.74 -10.84
CA VAL A 111 11.41 -15.85 -11.63
C VAL A 111 10.38 -16.33 -12.65
N SER A 112 9.14 -16.60 -12.23
CA SER A 112 8.08 -17.07 -13.14
C SER A 112 7.66 -16.01 -14.18
N GLY A 113 7.82 -14.72 -13.85
CA GLY A 113 7.43 -13.59 -14.70
C GLY A 113 8.54 -13.00 -15.57
N ALA A 114 9.74 -13.57 -15.57
CA ALA A 114 10.91 -13.01 -16.24
C ALA A 114 10.68 -12.79 -17.75
N GLY A 115 11.14 -11.63 -18.27
CA GLY A 115 11.05 -11.28 -19.69
C GLY A 115 9.70 -10.71 -20.15
N ARG A 116 8.71 -10.59 -19.26
CA ARG A 116 7.43 -9.93 -19.57
C ARG A 116 7.62 -8.41 -19.69
N PRO A 117 6.91 -7.73 -20.62
CA PRO A 117 6.96 -6.28 -20.71
C PRO A 117 6.35 -5.65 -19.46
N ALA A 118 6.92 -4.52 -19.04
CA ALA A 118 6.39 -3.76 -17.92
C ALA A 118 5.05 -3.11 -18.28
N ILE A 119 4.11 -3.11 -17.33
CA ILE A 119 2.82 -2.42 -17.45
C ILE A 119 2.82 -1.12 -16.64
N PRO A 120 2.07 -0.08 -17.05
CA PRO A 120 1.92 1.15 -16.27
C PRO A 120 1.29 0.89 -14.91
N VAL A 121 1.86 1.52 -13.87
CA VAL A 121 1.39 1.43 -12.48
C VAL A 121 1.24 2.82 -11.88
N GLY A 122 0.05 3.12 -11.37
CA GLY A 122 -0.21 4.30 -10.55
C GLY A 122 -0.30 3.93 -9.07
N THR A 123 0.23 4.76 -8.18
CA THR A 123 0.17 4.55 -6.73
C THR A 123 -0.66 5.62 -6.02
N ILE A 124 -1.49 5.22 -5.06
CA ILE A 124 -2.28 6.10 -4.20
C ILE A 124 -2.00 5.77 -2.74
N ALA A 125 -1.26 6.63 -2.05
CA ALA A 125 -1.00 6.50 -0.62
C ALA A 125 -1.88 7.48 0.18
N VAL A 126 -2.39 7.04 1.34
CA VAL A 126 -3.24 7.87 2.19
C VAL A 126 -2.78 7.85 3.64
N ALA A 127 -2.41 9.01 4.18
CA ALA A 127 -2.13 9.19 5.60
C ALA A 127 -3.19 10.07 6.26
N GLY A 128 -3.27 10.03 7.59
CA GLY A 128 -4.18 10.91 8.32
C GLY A 128 -3.71 12.37 8.33
N ILE A 129 -2.40 12.59 8.33
CA ILE A 129 -1.76 13.91 8.43
C ILE A 129 -0.40 13.88 7.73
N ALA A 130 0.05 15.05 7.26
CA ALA A 130 1.39 15.25 6.73
C ALA A 130 2.48 14.91 7.76
N GLY A 131 3.62 14.39 7.27
CA GLY A 131 4.75 13.98 8.09
C GLY A 131 4.63 12.58 8.67
N TRP A 132 3.42 11.98 8.66
CA TRP A 132 3.17 10.62 9.13
C TRP A 132 3.12 9.57 8.01
N ASP A 133 3.64 9.88 6.83
CA ASP A 133 3.56 9.10 5.59
C ASP A 133 4.92 8.53 5.11
N TYR A 134 5.92 8.56 5.99
CA TYR A 134 7.33 8.40 5.63
C TYR A 134 7.67 7.11 4.83
N PHE A 135 7.14 5.96 5.23
CA PHE A 135 7.44 4.66 4.61
C PHE A 135 6.33 4.14 3.68
N VAL A 136 5.12 4.71 3.69
CA VAL A 136 4.02 4.17 2.89
C VAL A 136 4.30 4.27 1.39
N ARG A 137 4.83 5.41 0.93
CA ARG A 137 5.12 5.66 -0.49
C ARG A 137 6.24 4.75 -1.00
N PRO A 138 7.42 4.67 -0.33
CA PRO A 138 8.45 3.71 -0.72
C PRO A 138 7.95 2.26 -0.78
N ALA A 139 7.20 1.81 0.23
CA ALA A 139 6.69 0.44 0.27
C ALA A 139 5.69 0.15 -0.86
N LEU A 140 4.77 1.08 -1.14
CA LEU A 140 3.76 0.91 -2.19
C LEU A 140 4.36 0.95 -3.60
N ARG A 141 5.35 1.83 -3.81
CA ARG A 141 6.08 1.93 -5.08
C ARG A 141 6.96 0.71 -5.33
N GLN A 142 7.64 0.21 -4.29
CA GLN A 142 8.34 -1.07 -4.35
C GLN A 142 7.38 -2.19 -4.74
N LEU A 143 6.18 -2.24 -4.15
CA LEU A 143 5.16 -3.22 -4.53
C LEU A 143 4.83 -3.14 -6.03
N GLY A 144 4.64 -1.93 -6.58
CA GLY A 144 4.40 -1.72 -8.02
C GLY A 144 5.52 -2.25 -8.91
N LEU A 145 6.77 -2.03 -8.53
CA LEU A 145 7.93 -2.53 -9.27
C LEU A 145 8.02 -4.06 -9.22
N VAL A 146 7.76 -4.69 -8.06
CA VAL A 146 7.85 -6.15 -7.94
C VAL A 146 6.69 -6.89 -8.61
N PHE A 147 5.57 -6.21 -8.92
CA PHE A 147 4.53 -6.71 -9.83
C PHE A 147 4.98 -6.72 -11.30
N GLY A 148 6.21 -6.28 -11.60
CA GLY A 148 6.71 -6.12 -12.97
C GLY A 148 6.22 -4.82 -13.62
N GLY A 149 5.83 -3.83 -12.83
CA GLY A 149 5.30 -2.57 -13.31
C GLY A 149 6.35 -1.49 -13.53
N ARG A 150 6.00 -0.48 -14.34
CA ARG A 150 6.69 0.82 -14.39
C ARG A 150 5.77 1.87 -13.78
N LEU A 151 6.28 2.67 -12.86
CA LEU A 151 5.50 3.75 -12.26
C LEU A 151 5.22 4.84 -13.29
N VAL A 152 3.96 5.26 -13.36
CA VAL A 152 3.52 6.39 -14.22
C VAL A 152 2.99 7.56 -13.41
N GLY A 153 2.73 7.39 -12.11
CA GLY A 153 2.24 8.48 -11.27
C GLY A 153 2.07 8.04 -9.81
N ASP A 154 2.08 9.01 -8.91
CA ASP A 154 1.96 8.82 -7.48
C ASP A 154 1.09 9.92 -6.87
N VAL A 155 0.06 9.53 -6.13
CA VAL A 155 -0.84 10.44 -5.42
C VAL A 155 -0.68 10.21 -3.92
N MET A 156 -0.45 11.28 -3.18
CA MET A 156 -0.43 11.28 -1.72
C MET A 156 -1.60 12.08 -1.17
N ALA A 157 -2.48 11.43 -0.45
CA ALA A 157 -3.64 12.04 0.19
C ALA A 157 -3.47 12.15 1.70
N PHE A 158 -3.94 13.27 2.27
CA PHE A 158 -4.06 13.46 3.71
C PHE A 158 -5.52 13.56 4.10
N ALA A 159 -6.05 12.51 4.71
CA ALA A 159 -7.45 12.42 5.10
C ALA A 159 -7.57 11.49 6.34
N PRO A 160 -7.89 12.04 7.52
CA PRO A 160 -7.96 11.25 8.75
C PRO A 160 -9.28 10.47 8.86
N GLY A 161 -10.38 11.01 8.36
CA GLY A 161 -11.68 10.37 8.33
C GLY A 161 -11.83 9.37 7.17
N PRO A 162 -12.58 8.28 7.34
CA PRO A 162 -12.91 7.34 6.27
C PRO A 162 -13.64 8.03 5.12
N ALA A 163 -13.20 7.80 3.88
CA ALA A 163 -13.73 8.41 2.67
C ALA A 163 -13.75 9.95 2.67
N GLU A 164 -13.14 10.61 3.66
CA GLU A 164 -13.04 12.08 3.76
C GLU A 164 -12.22 12.67 2.60
N SER A 165 -11.31 11.88 2.02
CA SER A 165 -10.53 12.30 0.84
C SER A 165 -11.41 12.68 -0.36
N LEU A 166 -12.65 12.21 -0.42
CA LEU A 166 -13.61 12.57 -1.49
C LEU A 166 -14.12 14.01 -1.38
N LEU A 167 -13.92 14.66 -0.24
CA LEU A 167 -14.33 16.06 -0.03
C LEU A 167 -13.27 17.06 -0.48
N ASP A 168 -12.05 16.61 -0.82
CA ASP A 168 -11.02 17.46 -1.44
C ASP A 168 -11.02 17.23 -2.95
N SER A 169 -11.48 18.23 -3.70
CA SER A 169 -11.57 18.15 -5.17
C SER A 169 -10.20 17.97 -5.84
N ARG A 170 -9.10 18.43 -5.21
CA ARG A 170 -7.75 18.21 -5.75
C ARG A 170 -7.39 16.74 -5.70
N LEU A 171 -7.64 16.07 -4.57
CA LEU A 171 -7.37 14.63 -4.43
C LEU A 171 -8.23 13.80 -5.39
N VAL A 172 -9.48 14.21 -5.62
CA VAL A 172 -10.35 13.57 -6.61
C VAL A 172 -9.77 13.74 -8.02
N ASN A 173 -9.40 14.96 -8.41
CA ASN A 173 -8.82 15.25 -9.73
C ASN A 173 -7.49 14.51 -9.95
N ASP A 174 -6.61 14.49 -8.95
CA ASP A 174 -5.32 13.79 -9.01
C ASP A 174 -5.52 12.28 -9.19
N ALA A 175 -6.52 11.70 -8.51
CA ALA A 175 -6.87 10.29 -8.69
C ALA A 175 -7.48 10.01 -10.07
N GLU A 176 -8.34 10.89 -10.59
CA GLU A 176 -8.89 10.76 -11.95
C GLU A 176 -7.78 10.82 -13.00
N GLU A 177 -6.88 11.79 -12.89
CA GLU A 177 -5.72 11.96 -13.78
C GLU A 177 -4.78 10.75 -13.73
N LEU A 178 -4.52 10.21 -12.53
CA LEU A 178 -3.73 8.98 -12.38
C LEU A 178 -4.36 7.79 -13.11
N GLY A 179 -5.70 7.65 -13.02
CA GLY A 179 -6.42 6.60 -13.73
C GLY A 179 -6.29 6.69 -15.25
N VAL A 180 -6.39 7.91 -15.77
CA VAL A 180 -6.18 8.20 -17.21
C VAL A 180 -4.73 7.94 -17.61
N ALA A 181 -3.77 8.40 -16.81
CA ALA A 181 -2.34 8.21 -17.05
C ALA A 181 -1.96 6.72 -17.13
N VAL A 182 -2.50 5.88 -16.24
CA VAL A 182 -2.29 4.42 -16.29
C VAL A 182 -2.89 3.81 -17.55
N LEU A 183 -4.10 4.22 -17.95
CA LEU A 183 -4.74 3.70 -19.17
C LEU A 183 -3.94 4.07 -20.44
N GLU A 184 -3.45 5.30 -20.50
CA GLU A 184 -2.73 5.86 -21.64
C GLU A 184 -1.24 5.49 -21.65
N ASP A 185 -0.74 4.87 -20.57
CA ASP A 185 0.68 4.68 -20.32
C ASP A 185 1.48 6.00 -20.41
N ARG A 186 0.90 7.05 -19.81
CA ARG A 186 1.47 8.40 -19.78
C ARG A 186 2.11 8.67 -18.44
N VAL A 187 3.39 9.03 -18.44
CA VAL A 187 4.11 9.40 -17.21
C VAL A 187 3.66 10.78 -16.75
N LEU A 188 3.21 10.86 -15.50
CA LEU A 188 3.07 12.08 -14.72
C LEU A 188 4.42 12.40 -14.13
N GLU A 189 5.07 13.44 -14.66
CA GLU A 189 6.44 13.81 -14.28
C GLU A 189 6.53 14.02 -12.76
N PRO A 190 7.46 13.32 -12.07
CA PRO A 190 7.63 13.50 -10.65
C PRO A 190 8.25 14.89 -10.36
N PRO A 191 8.06 15.43 -9.14
CA PRO A 191 8.72 16.66 -8.73
C PRO A 191 10.24 16.58 -8.85
N GLU A 192 10.91 17.75 -8.91
CA GLU A 192 12.36 17.82 -8.87
C GLU A 192 12.93 17.10 -7.63
N GLY A 193 14.08 16.44 -7.79
CA GLY A 193 14.72 15.69 -6.71
C GLY A 193 14.09 14.33 -6.42
N VAL A 194 13.30 13.79 -7.35
CA VAL A 194 12.68 12.46 -7.28
C VAL A 194 13.15 11.59 -8.45
N CYS A 195 13.42 10.32 -8.18
CA CYS A 195 13.85 9.36 -9.18
C CYS A 195 12.72 9.07 -10.17
N PRO A 196 12.92 9.18 -11.50
CA PRO A 196 11.86 8.92 -12.49
C PRO A 196 11.48 7.44 -12.61
N VAL A 197 12.22 6.53 -11.96
CA VAL A 197 11.96 5.08 -12.00
C VAL A 197 11.15 4.62 -10.79
N CYS A 198 11.67 4.87 -9.58
CA CYS A 198 11.07 4.38 -8.34
C CYS A 198 10.29 5.47 -7.58
N HIS A 199 10.32 6.71 -8.07
CA HIS A 199 9.69 7.90 -7.48
C HIS A 199 10.17 8.19 -6.05
N LEU A 200 11.28 7.57 -5.60
CA LEU A 200 11.91 7.88 -4.33
C LEU A 200 12.73 9.18 -4.43
N PRO A 201 12.84 9.96 -3.35
CA PRO A 201 13.72 11.12 -3.34
C PRO A 201 15.15 10.74 -3.75
N THR A 202 15.65 11.36 -4.82
CA THR A 202 17.06 11.29 -5.21
C THR A 202 17.80 12.30 -4.37
N ARG A 203 18.52 11.81 -3.37
CA ARG A 203 19.42 12.66 -2.60
C ARG A 203 20.55 13.14 -3.54
N PRO A 204 20.86 14.45 -3.63
CA PRO A 204 22.16 14.86 -4.12
C PRO A 204 23.24 14.24 -3.21
N PRO A 205 24.38 13.77 -3.73
CA PRO A 205 25.50 13.36 -2.87
C PRO A 205 25.84 14.49 -1.87
N GLY A 206 25.77 14.20 -0.56
CA GLY A 206 26.26 15.11 0.49
C GLY A 206 25.26 16.03 1.20
N THR A 207 23.97 16.05 0.84
CA THR A 207 22.98 16.92 1.54
C THR A 207 22.10 16.13 2.51
N VAL A 208 22.05 16.49 3.79
CA VAL A 208 20.97 16.09 4.71
C VAL A 208 19.80 16.98 4.39
N ALA A 209 18.75 16.46 3.75
CA ALA A 209 17.54 17.23 3.53
C ALA A 209 16.93 17.57 4.90
N PRO A 210 16.76 18.86 5.25
CA PRO A 210 15.77 19.24 6.24
C PRO A 210 14.40 18.93 5.62
N GLY A 211 13.60 18.12 6.31
CA GLY A 211 12.24 17.86 5.86
C GLY A 211 11.42 19.16 5.84
N ALA A 212 11.16 19.69 4.65
CA ALA A 212 10.01 20.57 4.46
C ALA A 212 8.74 19.79 4.86
N ALA A 213 7.86 20.41 5.63
CA ALA A 213 6.60 19.88 6.20
C ALA A 213 6.65 19.18 7.58
N ALA A 214 7.70 19.39 8.40
CA ALA A 214 7.62 19.08 9.83
C ALA A 214 7.12 20.25 10.71
N GLU A 215 7.10 21.47 10.17
CA GLU A 215 6.81 22.70 10.92
C GLU A 215 5.33 22.83 11.35
N ASP A 216 4.41 22.06 10.73
CA ASP A 216 2.96 22.16 10.97
C ASP A 216 2.41 21.13 11.98
N LEU A 217 3.24 20.29 12.58
CA LEU A 217 2.79 19.34 13.61
C LEU A 217 2.74 20.04 14.99
N PRO A 218 1.57 20.10 15.66
CA PRO A 218 1.47 20.70 17.00
C PRO A 218 2.48 20.08 17.98
N GLY A 219 3.24 20.91 18.69
CA GLY A 219 4.15 20.49 19.77
C GLY A 219 5.49 19.88 19.36
N HIS A 220 5.98 20.09 18.13
CA HIS A 220 7.27 19.56 17.66
C HIS A 220 8.27 20.67 17.32
N SER A 221 9.49 20.63 17.87
CA SER A 221 10.63 21.39 17.34
C SER A 221 11.14 20.68 16.09
N ALA A 222 11.13 21.35 14.93
CA ALA A 222 11.50 20.79 13.64
C ALA A 222 13.00 20.42 13.57
N GLY A 223 13.36 19.21 13.99
CA GLY A 223 14.68 18.66 13.73
C GLY A 223 14.83 18.22 12.26
N PRO A 224 16.05 18.22 11.70
CA PRO A 224 16.33 17.87 10.31
C PRO A 224 15.93 16.43 9.93
N CYS A 225 15.69 15.54 10.89
CA CYS A 225 15.30 14.16 10.59
C CYS A 225 13.80 14.07 10.21
N PRO A 226 13.43 13.76 8.96
CA PRO A 226 12.03 13.66 8.56
C PRO A 226 11.27 12.45 9.15
N PHE A 227 12.00 11.46 9.70
CA PHE A 227 11.40 10.27 10.30
C PHE A 227 10.97 10.50 11.75
N CYS A 228 11.90 10.96 12.60
CA CYS A 228 11.65 11.15 14.02
C CYS A 228 11.57 12.62 14.45
N LEU A 229 11.86 13.57 13.56
CA LEU A 229 11.91 15.02 13.85
C LEU A 229 12.99 15.43 14.87
N HIS A 230 13.93 14.54 15.16
CA HIS A 230 15.03 14.82 16.08
C HIS A 230 16.11 15.67 15.44
N ASP A 231 16.68 16.62 16.19
CA ASP A 231 17.92 17.31 15.83
C ASP A 231 19.11 16.65 16.53
N PRO A 232 19.95 15.89 15.79
CA PRO A 232 21.10 15.22 16.40
C PRO A 232 22.15 16.20 16.95
N ARG A 233 22.09 17.50 16.61
CA ARG A 233 22.95 18.53 17.20
C ARG A 233 22.49 18.95 18.60
N ASN A 234 21.26 18.63 18.97
CA ASN A 234 20.64 18.95 20.24
C ASN A 234 20.03 17.66 20.83
N PRO A 235 20.85 16.76 21.39
CA PRO A 235 20.44 15.41 21.78
C PRO A 235 19.31 15.37 22.82
N ASP A 236 19.16 16.43 23.62
CA ASP A 236 18.11 16.54 24.64
C ASP A 236 16.75 17.01 24.09
N THR A 237 16.66 17.32 22.79
CA THR A 237 15.40 17.77 22.18
C THR A 237 14.38 16.64 22.04
N PRO A 238 13.10 16.88 22.38
CA PRO A 238 12.04 15.94 22.11
C PRO A 238 11.98 15.58 20.62
N HIS A 239 11.71 14.32 20.33
CA HIS A 239 11.43 13.80 19.01
C HIS A 239 10.05 13.16 18.99
N ARG A 240 9.52 12.87 17.79
CA ARG A 240 8.16 12.35 17.52
C ARG A 240 7.70 11.23 18.45
N PHE A 241 8.63 10.36 18.86
CA PHE A 241 8.36 9.15 19.65
C PHE A 241 8.67 9.31 21.14
N THR A 242 9.07 10.49 21.59
CA THR A 242 9.18 10.75 23.02
C THR A 242 7.79 10.68 23.67
N PRO A 243 7.69 10.26 24.94
CA PRO A 243 6.41 10.20 25.64
C PRO A 243 5.63 11.53 25.59
N HIS A 244 6.35 12.66 25.69
CA HIS A 244 5.77 13.99 25.59
C HIS A 244 5.14 14.26 24.21
N SER A 245 5.90 14.10 23.13
CA SER A 245 5.40 14.36 21.77
C SER A 245 4.28 13.40 21.37
N LEU A 246 4.38 12.12 21.74
CA LEU A 246 3.30 11.16 21.51
C LEU A 246 2.04 11.51 22.32
N GLY A 247 2.20 11.96 23.57
CA GLY A 247 1.09 12.42 24.40
C GLY A 247 0.30 13.54 23.72
N HIS A 248 1.00 14.56 23.22
CA HIS A 248 0.40 15.66 22.45
C HIS A 248 -0.27 15.18 21.17
N PHE A 249 0.42 14.35 20.37
CA PHE A 249 -0.18 13.81 19.15
C PHE A 249 -1.48 13.02 19.43
N MET A 250 -1.51 12.24 20.50
CA MET A 250 -2.70 11.48 20.88
C MET A 250 -3.83 12.39 21.33
N ALA A 251 -3.55 13.35 22.22
CA ALA A 251 -4.54 14.26 22.80
C ALA A 251 -5.09 15.27 21.79
N ASP A 252 -4.21 15.89 21.01
CA ASP A 252 -4.54 17.06 20.20
C ASP A 252 -4.95 16.67 18.77
N TRP A 253 -4.41 15.57 18.24
CA TRP A 253 -4.70 15.12 16.88
C TRP A 253 -5.54 13.84 16.81
N MET A 254 -5.09 12.75 17.43
CA MET A 254 -5.66 11.42 17.20
C MET A 254 -7.06 11.25 17.82
N LEU A 255 -7.19 11.46 19.14
CA LEU A 255 -8.46 11.26 19.85
C LEU A 255 -9.61 12.15 19.34
N PRO A 256 -9.39 13.46 19.03
CA PRO A 256 -10.45 14.32 18.52
C PRO A 256 -10.87 14.02 17.07
N THR A 257 -10.16 13.14 16.36
CA THR A 257 -10.49 12.76 14.96
C THR A 257 -11.92 12.24 14.82
N ARG A 258 -12.41 11.50 15.83
CA ARG A 258 -13.76 10.95 15.82
C ARG A 258 -14.81 12.03 15.61
N ASP A 259 -14.75 13.10 16.40
CA ASP A 259 -15.76 14.14 16.39
C ASP A 259 -15.68 14.97 15.10
N ARG A 260 -14.45 15.25 14.62
CA ARG A 260 -14.22 15.86 13.30
C ARG A 260 -14.86 15.05 12.18
N PHE A 261 -14.70 13.73 12.20
CA PHE A 261 -15.33 12.86 11.20
C PHE A 261 -16.85 12.82 11.33
N LEU A 262 -17.38 12.69 12.54
CA LEU A 262 -18.83 12.64 12.77
C LEU A 262 -19.54 13.91 12.28
N ALA A 263 -18.91 15.08 12.46
CA ALA A 263 -19.42 16.35 11.96
C ALA A 263 -19.59 16.39 10.42
N ARG A 264 -18.79 15.61 9.68
CA ARG A 264 -18.78 15.59 8.20
C ARG A 264 -19.39 14.31 7.60
N LYS A 265 -19.88 13.39 8.43
CA LYS A 265 -20.32 12.04 8.02
C LYS A 265 -21.37 12.05 6.90
N ALA A 266 -22.32 12.99 6.95
CA ALA A 266 -23.39 13.10 5.95
C ALA A 266 -22.83 13.49 4.57
N GLU A 267 -21.93 14.48 4.54
CA GLU A 267 -21.22 14.96 3.36
C GLU A 267 -20.38 13.83 2.73
N VAL A 268 -19.60 13.13 3.56
CA VAL A 268 -18.81 11.95 3.13
C VAL A 268 -19.69 10.87 2.51
N LYS A 269 -20.83 10.55 3.16
CA LYS A 269 -21.75 9.53 2.66
C LYS A 269 -22.33 9.92 1.29
N ALA A 270 -22.70 11.19 1.11
CA ALA A 270 -23.20 11.70 -0.15
C ALA A 270 -22.14 11.60 -1.26
N ALA A 271 -20.90 12.01 -0.97
CA ALA A 271 -19.79 11.92 -1.94
C ALA A 271 -19.50 10.47 -2.36
N ALA A 272 -19.52 9.53 -1.39
CA ALA A 272 -19.22 8.13 -1.64
C ALA A 272 -20.33 7.37 -2.42
N ALA A 273 -21.59 7.80 -2.31
CA ALA A 273 -22.72 7.11 -2.95
C ALA A 273 -22.52 6.92 -4.46
N SER A 274 -22.11 7.99 -5.17
CA SER A 274 -21.87 7.97 -6.62
C SER A 274 -20.77 6.99 -7.08
N LEU A 275 -19.81 6.67 -6.20
CA LEU A 275 -18.70 5.75 -6.49
C LEU A 275 -19.07 4.30 -6.21
N LEU A 276 -19.94 4.07 -5.23
CA LEU A 276 -20.38 2.72 -4.86
C LEU A 276 -21.43 2.17 -5.83
N GLU A 277 -22.16 3.05 -6.52
CA GLU A 277 -23.10 2.69 -7.59
C GLU A 277 -22.41 2.35 -8.92
N THR A 278 -21.14 2.71 -9.09
CA THR A 278 -20.39 2.40 -10.32
C THR A 278 -19.94 0.94 -10.31
N GLU A 279 -20.30 0.17 -11.35
CA GLU A 279 -19.85 -1.22 -11.52
C GLU A 279 -18.34 -1.28 -11.77
N VAL A 280 -17.59 -1.57 -10.72
CA VAL A 280 -16.20 -2.01 -10.81
C VAL A 280 -16.18 -3.49 -10.49
N GLY A 281 -15.70 -4.32 -11.43
CA GLY A 281 -15.68 -5.76 -11.24
C GLY A 281 -14.83 -6.15 -10.03
N ARG A 282 -15.30 -7.06 -9.17
CA ARG A 282 -14.52 -7.54 -8.02
C ARG A 282 -13.93 -8.90 -8.34
N ARG A 283 -12.59 -9.02 -8.27
CA ARG A 283 -11.87 -10.28 -8.46
C ARG A 283 -11.49 -10.86 -7.10
N ARG A 284 -11.72 -12.16 -6.94
CA ARG A 284 -11.33 -12.94 -5.76
C ARG A 284 -11.02 -14.38 -6.20
N PRO A 285 -10.17 -15.12 -5.45
CA PRO A 285 -9.97 -16.55 -5.68
C PRO A 285 -11.30 -17.30 -5.62
N GLU A 286 -11.44 -18.37 -6.40
CA GLU A 286 -12.62 -19.25 -6.31
C GLU A 286 -12.65 -19.98 -4.95
N PRO A 287 -13.80 -20.04 -4.26
CA PRO A 287 -13.93 -20.80 -3.03
C PRO A 287 -13.93 -22.31 -3.37
N GLY A 288 -12.75 -22.92 -3.47
CA GLY A 288 -12.63 -24.35 -3.78
C GLY A 288 -11.22 -24.96 -3.73
N LEU A 289 -10.15 -24.16 -3.75
CA LEU A 289 -8.75 -24.66 -3.75
C LEU A 289 -8.05 -24.56 -2.38
N ARG A 290 -8.81 -24.36 -1.31
CA ARG A 290 -8.25 -24.34 0.05
C ARG A 290 -8.20 -25.78 0.55
N GLU A 291 -7.15 -26.53 0.19
CA GLU A 291 -6.86 -27.76 0.92
C GLU A 291 -6.58 -27.38 2.38
N GLU A 292 -7.42 -27.85 3.28
CA GLU A 292 -7.19 -27.76 4.71
C GLU A 292 -5.97 -28.63 5.05
N SER A 293 -4.77 -28.05 4.99
CA SER A 293 -3.58 -28.70 5.51
C SER A 293 -3.54 -28.58 7.04
N ASP A 294 -4.53 -29.13 7.73
CA ASP A 294 -4.44 -29.42 9.17
C ASP A 294 -3.85 -30.82 9.34
N GLY A 295 -2.60 -30.95 8.94
CA GLY A 295 -1.78 -32.15 9.07
C GLY A 295 -0.61 -31.89 10.00
N ARG A 296 -0.86 -31.48 11.24
CA ARG A 296 0.16 -31.59 12.30
C ARG A 296 0.32 -33.07 12.65
N GLU A 297 1.29 -33.72 12.02
CA GLU A 297 1.91 -34.90 12.63
C GLU A 297 2.55 -34.47 13.95
N GLU A 298 1.99 -34.94 15.07
CA GLU A 298 2.65 -34.85 16.38
C GLU A 298 3.94 -35.69 16.35
N PRO A 299 5.11 -35.15 16.70
CA PRO A 299 6.28 -35.98 16.91
C PRO A 299 6.09 -36.81 18.18
N GLY A 300 6.07 -38.13 18.01
CA GLY A 300 5.94 -39.12 19.08
C GLY A 300 6.90 -38.85 20.24
N ARG A 301 6.33 -38.71 21.44
CA ARG A 301 7.02 -38.74 22.72
C ARG A 301 7.79 -40.06 22.86
N THR A 302 9.08 -40.03 22.58
CA THR A 302 10.01 -41.04 23.10
C THR A 302 10.49 -40.59 24.48
N GLY A 303 9.98 -41.26 25.51
CA GLY A 303 10.37 -41.00 26.88
C GLY A 303 11.80 -41.44 27.17
N ARG A 304 12.66 -40.50 27.58
CA ARG A 304 13.85 -40.79 28.39
C ARG A 304 13.71 -40.05 29.72
N ARG A 305 13.46 -40.81 30.79
CA ARG A 305 13.55 -40.33 32.18
C ARG A 305 15.02 -40.11 32.52
N VAL A 306 15.36 -38.92 32.99
CA VAL A 306 16.64 -38.63 33.66
C VAL A 306 16.45 -38.91 35.16
N PRO A 307 17.27 -39.73 35.83
CA PRO A 307 17.16 -39.93 37.26
C PRO A 307 17.84 -38.77 38.00
N VAL A 308 17.09 -38.10 38.88
CA VAL A 308 17.63 -37.17 39.87
C VAL A 308 18.13 -38.01 41.05
N GLY A 309 19.45 -38.12 41.19
CA GLY A 309 20.09 -38.70 42.36
C GLY A 309 20.04 -37.74 43.55
N GLY A 310 19.58 -38.24 44.70
CA GLY A 310 19.63 -37.54 45.97
C GLY A 310 20.65 -38.17 46.91
N ARG A 311 21.63 -37.37 47.33
CA ARG A 311 22.05 -37.07 48.72
C ARG A 311 23.36 -36.30 48.68
#